data_AF-A0A1I3UZC5-F1
#
_entry.id   AF-A0A1I3UZC5-F1
#
_cell.length_a   1.000
_cell.length_b   1.000
_cell.length_c   1.000
_cell.angle_alpha   90.00
_cell.angle_beta   90.00
_cell.angle_gamma   90.00
#
_symmetry.space_group_name_H-M   'P 1'
#
loop_
_entity.id
_entity.type
_entity.pdbx_description
1 polymer ?
#
loop_
_entity_poly.entity_id
_entity_poly.type
_entity_poly.pdbx_seq_one_letter_code
_entity_poly.pdbx_strand_id
1 'polypeptide(L)'
;MTGYELRLWRSGQYSSRSIRSGHWRQEDAAEQLGVAFRTYCYYEKNGPSHVVILGTQTLSLQIMLPELEKLSLPHVMTRLNLLVGDPDIVPAKFSKSDIQMPSTGLKSWRKSLGWTQKQVSETLGVCLRTYKSYEQNTPRTVMLAIQAITLLVILPRLAQCRREVLFQKLRAIVAADSF
;
A
#
# COMPACT_ATOMS: atom_id res chain seq x y z
N MET A 1 -1.37 4.40 -12.85
CA MET A 1 -2.22 3.21 -13.07
C MET A 1 -3.54 3.62 -13.72
N THR A 2 -3.72 3.31 -14.99
CA THR A 2 -4.98 3.41 -15.75
C THR A 2 -5.88 2.20 -15.49
N GLY A 3 -7.13 2.22 -15.99
CA GLY A 3 -8.02 1.06 -15.90
C GLY A 3 -7.51 -0.17 -16.67
N TYR A 4 -6.74 0.04 -17.75
CA TYR A 4 -6.05 -1.03 -18.47
C TYR A 4 -4.90 -1.62 -17.64
N GLU A 5 -4.10 -0.78 -17.00
CA GLU A 5 -3.02 -1.24 -16.11
C GLU A 5 -3.57 -2.03 -14.91
N LEU A 6 -4.72 -1.61 -14.35
CA LEU A 6 -5.41 -2.37 -13.30
C LEU A 6 -5.85 -3.76 -13.78
N ARG A 7 -6.37 -3.87 -15.01
CA ARG A 7 -6.71 -5.16 -15.64
C ARG A 7 -5.50 -6.08 -15.77
N LEU A 8 -4.38 -5.53 -16.27
CA LEU A 8 -3.13 -6.27 -16.38
C LEU A 8 -2.61 -6.72 -15.02
N TRP A 9 -2.74 -5.87 -14.00
CA TRP A 9 -2.30 -6.20 -12.64
C TRP A 9 -3.07 -7.38 -12.09
N ARG A 10 -4.39 -7.33 -12.21
CA ARG A 10 -5.27 -8.41 -11.78
C ARG A 10 -5.03 -9.72 -12.54
N SER A 11 -4.77 -9.66 -13.85
CA SER A 11 -4.47 -10.85 -14.65
C SER A 11 -3.06 -11.41 -14.41
N GLY A 12 -2.26 -10.81 -13.52
CA GLY A 12 -0.89 -11.22 -13.27
C GLY A 12 0.07 -10.91 -14.43
N GLN A 13 -0.34 -10.01 -15.32
CA GLN A 13 0.46 -9.56 -16.47
C GLN A 13 1.13 -8.20 -16.23
N TYR A 14 0.89 -7.55 -15.08
CA TYR A 14 1.57 -6.33 -14.69
C TYR A 14 2.80 -6.63 -13.84
N SER A 15 3.96 -6.70 -14.49
CA SER A 15 5.11 -5.82 -14.21
C SER A 15 6.36 -6.37 -14.88
N SER A 16 7.24 -5.43 -15.23
CA SER A 16 8.56 -5.61 -15.82
C SER A 16 9.29 -6.83 -15.23
N ARG A 17 9.33 -7.87 -16.07
CA ARG A 17 10.17 -9.07 -15.97
C ARG A 17 9.96 -9.86 -14.66
N SER A 18 9.00 -10.78 -14.77
CA SER A 18 8.86 -12.02 -13.99
C SER A 18 8.47 -11.83 -12.52
N ILE A 19 7.18 -11.65 -12.27
CA ILE A 19 6.51 -12.05 -11.02
C ILE A 19 5.16 -12.64 -11.45
N ARG A 20 4.93 -13.94 -11.21
CA ARG A 20 3.62 -14.57 -11.49
C ARG A 20 2.72 -14.36 -10.29
N SER A 21 2.00 -13.24 -10.22
CA SER A 21 0.81 -13.17 -9.36
C SER A 21 -0.31 -13.99 -9.99
N GLY A 22 -1.08 -14.71 -9.18
CA GLY A 22 -2.20 -15.54 -9.66
C GLY A 22 -3.20 -14.72 -10.47
N HIS A 23 -3.82 -15.33 -11.48
CA HIS A 23 -4.89 -14.68 -12.24
C HIS A 23 -6.11 -14.52 -11.31
N TRP A 24 -6.39 -13.30 -10.86
CA TRP A 24 -7.60 -12.99 -10.11
C TRP A 24 -8.76 -12.72 -11.08
N ARG A 25 -9.97 -13.19 -10.76
CA ARG A 25 -11.19 -12.69 -11.40
C ARG A 25 -11.51 -11.30 -10.86
N GLN A 26 -12.39 -10.58 -11.55
CA GLN A 26 -12.78 -9.22 -11.14
C GLN A 26 -13.41 -9.23 -9.73
N GLU A 27 -14.17 -10.28 -9.41
CA GLU A 27 -14.76 -10.52 -8.09
C GLU A 27 -13.68 -10.70 -7.03
N ASP A 28 -12.70 -11.57 -7.29
CA ASP A 28 -11.61 -11.85 -6.35
C ASP A 28 -10.79 -10.58 -6.08
N ALA A 29 -10.47 -9.79 -7.12
CA ALA A 29 -9.76 -8.52 -6.95
C ALA A 29 -10.57 -7.46 -6.21
N ALA A 30 -11.89 -7.40 -6.43
CA ALA A 30 -12.77 -6.51 -5.71
C ALA A 30 -12.80 -6.86 -4.21
N GLU A 31 -12.89 -8.15 -3.89
CA GLU A 31 -12.82 -8.68 -2.53
C GLU A 31 -11.46 -8.37 -1.88
N GLN A 32 -10.36 -8.61 -2.60
CA GLN A 32 -9.01 -8.29 -2.11
C GLN A 32 -8.81 -6.80 -1.88
N LEU A 33 -9.42 -5.92 -2.67
CA LEU A 33 -9.38 -4.48 -2.42
C LEU A 33 -10.39 -4.02 -1.37
N GLY A 34 -11.34 -4.87 -0.96
CA GLY A 34 -12.44 -4.52 -0.08
C GLY A 34 -13.40 -3.49 -0.68
N VAL A 35 -13.62 -3.56 -1.99
CA VAL A 35 -14.57 -2.69 -2.72
C VAL A 35 -15.70 -3.52 -3.30
N ALA A 36 -16.86 -2.89 -3.52
CA ALA A 36 -17.96 -3.56 -4.20
C ALA A 36 -17.58 -3.96 -5.64
N PHE A 37 -18.03 -5.12 -6.10
CA PHE A 37 -17.76 -5.64 -7.44
C PHE A 37 -18.06 -4.61 -8.55
N ARG A 38 -19.22 -3.96 -8.50
CA ARG A 38 -19.60 -2.91 -9.47
C ARG A 38 -18.61 -1.75 -9.49
N THR A 39 -18.10 -1.36 -8.32
CA THR A 39 -17.10 -0.30 -8.18
C THR A 39 -15.77 -0.71 -8.81
N TYR A 40 -15.36 -1.96 -8.62
CA TYR A 40 -14.17 -2.49 -9.28
C TYR A 40 -14.31 -2.50 -10.81
N CYS A 41 -15.44 -2.96 -11.34
CA CYS A 41 -15.74 -2.90 -12.78
C CYS A 41 -15.70 -1.48 -13.32
N TYR A 42 -16.17 -0.49 -12.52
CA TYR A 42 -16.07 0.92 -12.89
C TYR A 42 -14.61 1.38 -12.97
N TYR A 43 -13.74 0.98 -12.04
CA TYR A 43 -12.32 1.34 -12.06
C TYR A 43 -11.58 0.77 -13.28
N GLU A 44 -11.86 -0.46 -13.68
CA GLU A 44 -11.23 -1.03 -14.87
C GLU A 44 -11.64 -0.30 -16.16
N LYS A 45 -12.82 0.35 -16.18
CA LYS A 45 -13.33 1.13 -17.33
C LYS A 45 -12.85 2.58 -17.31
N ASN A 46 -12.90 3.24 -16.16
CA ASN A 46 -12.74 4.69 -16.04
C ASN A 46 -11.45 5.11 -15.34
N GLY A 47 -10.69 4.16 -14.80
CA GLY A 47 -9.50 4.40 -14.00
C GLY A 47 -9.77 4.24 -12.49
N PRO A 48 -8.81 3.68 -11.74
CA PRO A 48 -8.88 3.54 -10.29
C PRO A 48 -8.73 4.89 -9.57
N SER A 49 -9.33 5.00 -8.38
CA SER A 49 -9.00 6.09 -7.45
C SER A 49 -7.58 5.95 -6.89
N HIS A 50 -6.97 7.04 -6.41
CA HIS A 50 -5.62 6.98 -5.85
C HIS A 50 -5.49 5.99 -4.68
N VAL A 51 -6.51 5.91 -3.81
CA VAL A 51 -6.60 4.91 -2.73
C VAL A 51 -6.50 3.48 -3.26
N VAL A 52 -7.14 3.19 -4.39
CA VAL A 52 -7.08 1.86 -5.02
C VAL A 52 -5.70 1.60 -5.61
N ILE A 53 -5.06 2.60 -6.22
CA ILE A 53 -3.68 2.48 -6.72
C ILE A 53 -2.75 2.09 -5.57
N LEU A 54 -2.77 2.83 -4.46
CA LEU A 54 -1.98 2.51 -3.27
C LEU A 54 -2.33 1.11 -2.72
N GLY A 55 -3.63 0.75 -2.72
CA GLY A 55 -4.06 -0.56 -2.29
C GLY A 55 -3.48 -1.70 -3.12
N THR A 56 -3.41 -1.54 -4.45
CA THR A 56 -2.77 -2.52 -5.34
C THR A 56 -1.28 -2.69 -5.07
N GLN A 57 -0.58 -1.64 -4.60
CA GLN A 57 0.84 -1.75 -4.22
C GLN A 57 1.00 -2.68 -3.02
N THR A 58 0.19 -2.54 -1.98
CA THR A 58 0.22 -3.42 -0.81
C THR A 58 -0.13 -4.87 -1.15
N LEU A 59 -1.17 -5.09 -1.97
CA LEU A 59 -1.52 -6.44 -2.43
C LEU A 59 -0.40 -7.06 -3.29
N SER A 60 0.27 -6.26 -4.12
CA SER A 60 1.43 -6.75 -4.88
C SER A 60 2.59 -7.10 -3.95
N LEU A 61 2.83 -6.29 -2.91
CA LEU A 61 3.84 -6.58 -1.88
C LEU A 61 3.57 -7.91 -1.19
N GLN A 62 2.31 -8.15 -0.80
CA GLN A 62 1.84 -9.41 -0.20
C GLN A 62 2.23 -10.61 -1.07
N ILE A 63 1.95 -10.54 -2.36
CA ILE A 63 2.20 -11.63 -3.30
C ILE A 63 3.71 -11.85 -3.52
N MET A 64 4.49 -10.77 -3.65
CA MET A 64 5.93 -10.88 -3.95
C MET A 64 6.78 -11.21 -2.72
N LEU A 65 6.25 -11.11 -1.51
CA LEU A 65 7.01 -11.24 -0.26
C LEU A 65 7.85 -12.54 -0.19
N PRO A 66 7.33 -13.73 -0.57
CA PRO A 66 8.13 -14.97 -0.60
C PRO A 66 9.26 -14.97 -1.63
N GLU A 67 9.12 -14.22 -2.73
CA GLU A 67 10.16 -14.08 -3.75
C GLU A 67 11.25 -13.11 -3.29
N LEU A 68 10.86 -12.00 -2.65
CA LEU A 68 11.81 -11.03 -2.09
C LEU A 68 12.75 -11.68 -1.07
N GLU A 69 12.27 -12.62 -0.27
CA GLU A 69 13.07 -13.37 0.71
C GLU A 69 14.22 -14.19 0.07
N LYS A 70 14.16 -14.46 -1.23
CA LYS A 70 15.21 -15.18 -1.98
C LYS A 70 16.22 -14.24 -2.64
N LEU A 71 15.91 -12.94 -2.73
CA LEU A 71 16.75 -11.95 -3.41
C LEU A 71 17.80 -11.33 -2.48
N SER A 72 18.91 -10.85 -3.04
CA SER A 72 19.87 -10.03 -2.29
C SER A 72 19.26 -8.69 -1.86
N LEU A 73 19.76 -8.11 -0.77
CA LEU A 73 19.21 -6.87 -0.20
C LEU A 73 19.12 -5.70 -1.21
N PRO A 74 20.11 -5.46 -2.10
CA PRO A 74 19.99 -4.42 -3.13
C PRO A 74 18.81 -4.65 -4.07
N HIS A 75 18.60 -5.90 -4.51
CA HIS A 75 17.47 -6.22 -5.38
C HIS A 75 16.12 -6.10 -4.68
N VAL A 76 16.04 -6.46 -3.38
CA VAL A 76 14.84 -6.21 -2.57
C VAL A 76 14.52 -4.72 -2.54
N MET A 77 15.50 -3.87 -2.24
CA MET A 77 15.30 -2.43 -2.19
C MET A 77 14.89 -1.86 -3.55
N THR A 78 15.50 -2.30 -4.65
CA THR A 78 15.09 -1.89 -6.00
C THR A 78 13.64 -2.24 -6.28
N ARG A 79 13.20 -3.47 -5.93
CA ARG A 79 11.81 -3.89 -6.12
C ARG A 79 10.83 -3.09 -5.25
N LEU A 80 11.17 -2.83 -4.00
CA LEU A 80 10.32 -2.03 -3.10
C LEU A 80 10.19 -0.57 -3.56
N ASN A 81 11.28 0.05 -4.02
CA ASN A 81 11.24 1.41 -4.58
C ASN A 81 10.37 1.47 -5.84
N LEU A 82 10.52 0.50 -6.75
CA LEU A 82 9.70 0.41 -7.97
C LEU A 82 8.21 0.21 -7.66
N LEU A 83 7.90 -0.51 -6.58
CA LEU A 83 6.51 -0.81 -6.20
C LEU A 83 5.78 0.42 -5.69
N VAL A 84 6.40 1.17 -4.78
CA VAL A 84 5.72 2.26 -4.06
C VAL A 84 5.81 3.60 -4.78
N GLY A 85 6.81 3.77 -5.66
CA GLY A 85 6.94 4.97 -6.49
C GLY A 85 7.62 6.14 -5.78
N ASP A 86 7.31 7.35 -6.23
CA ASP A 86 8.09 8.57 -5.97
C ASP A 86 8.07 9.03 -4.49
N PRO A 87 9.23 9.19 -3.83
CA PRO A 87 9.33 9.70 -2.46
C PRO A 87 8.83 11.14 -2.25
N ASP A 88 8.64 11.93 -3.31
CA ASP A 88 8.16 13.32 -3.22
C ASP A 88 6.77 13.48 -2.59
N ILE A 89 6.00 12.38 -2.49
CA ILE A 89 4.69 12.32 -1.83
C ILE A 89 4.81 12.53 -0.30
N VAL A 90 6.00 12.34 0.27
CA VAL A 90 6.20 12.26 1.71
C VAL A 90 6.93 13.48 2.27
N PRO A 91 6.32 14.25 3.20
CA PRO A 91 7.03 15.35 3.83
C PRO A 91 8.26 14.85 4.60
N ALA A 92 9.41 15.47 4.34
CA ALA A 92 10.77 15.06 4.76
C ALA A 92 11.05 14.97 6.27
N LYS A 93 10.05 15.11 7.15
CA LYS A 93 10.24 15.22 8.60
C LYS A 93 9.51 14.11 9.36
N PHE A 94 10.23 13.03 9.67
CA PHE A 94 9.80 12.02 10.66
C PHE A 94 10.71 12.06 11.87
N SER A 95 10.18 12.57 12.98
CA SER A 95 10.96 12.85 14.20
C SER A 95 10.94 11.72 15.24
N LYS A 96 10.16 10.64 15.07
CA LYS A 96 9.97 9.63 16.13
C LYS A 96 10.46 8.21 15.78
N SER A 97 10.77 7.47 16.84
CA SER A 97 11.44 6.17 16.87
C SER A 97 10.52 4.96 16.67
N ASP A 98 9.20 5.06 16.87
CA ASP A 98 8.29 3.92 16.65
C ASP A 98 7.05 4.35 15.88
N ILE A 99 7.03 4.02 14.58
CA ILE A 99 5.84 4.21 13.74
C ILE A 99 4.83 3.16 14.18
N GLN A 100 3.66 3.63 14.61
CA GLN A 100 2.57 2.73 14.93
C GLN A 100 2.04 2.12 13.63
N MET A 101 1.76 0.83 13.64
CA MET A 101 1.24 0.15 12.46
C MET A 101 -0.20 0.59 12.16
N PRO A 102 -0.61 0.60 10.88
CA PRO A 102 -1.97 0.97 10.47
C PRO A 102 -3.08 0.20 11.22
N SER A 103 -2.82 -1.05 11.61
CA SER A 103 -3.72 -1.91 12.41
C SER A 103 -4.11 -1.32 13.76
N THR A 104 -3.33 -0.39 14.33
CA THR A 104 -3.66 0.26 15.61
C THR A 104 -4.69 1.39 15.48
N GLY A 105 -5.15 1.65 14.26
CA GLY A 105 -6.13 2.67 13.92
C GLY A 105 -5.51 3.91 13.27
N LEU A 106 -6.23 4.47 12.29
CA LEU A 106 -5.79 5.58 11.45
C LEU A 106 -5.34 6.82 12.21
N LYS A 107 -6.08 7.18 13.27
CA LYS A 107 -5.78 8.36 14.09
C LYS A 107 -4.46 8.22 14.83
N SER A 108 -4.20 7.05 15.38
CA SER A 108 -2.99 6.72 16.14
C SER A 108 -1.78 6.65 15.20
N TRP A 109 -1.91 5.90 14.10
CA TRP A 109 -0.93 5.85 13.01
C TRP A 109 -0.54 7.26 12.53
N ARG A 110 -1.51 8.08 12.12
CA ARG A 110 -1.26 9.44 11.63
C ARG A 110 -0.53 10.30 12.67
N LYS A 111 -0.97 10.24 13.94
CA LYS A 111 -0.31 10.98 15.03
C LYS A 111 1.12 10.52 15.26
N SER A 112 1.41 9.22 15.11
CA SER A 112 2.78 8.68 15.21
C SER A 112 3.71 9.25 14.14
N LEU A 113 3.16 9.56 12.96
CA LEU A 113 3.87 10.24 11.87
C LEU A 113 3.97 11.76 12.04
N GLY A 114 3.30 12.35 13.04
CA GLY A 114 3.20 13.80 13.20
C GLY A 114 2.35 14.48 12.11
N TRP A 115 1.50 13.71 11.43
CA TRP A 115 0.72 14.19 10.30
C TRP A 115 -0.62 14.81 10.73
N THR A 116 -1.06 15.83 10.00
CA THR A 116 -2.39 16.42 10.13
C THR A 116 -3.42 15.65 9.31
N GLN A 117 -4.70 15.75 9.66
CA GLN A 117 -5.77 15.12 8.87
C GLN A 117 -5.78 15.64 7.41
N LYS A 118 -5.44 16.92 7.22
CA LYS A 118 -5.33 17.55 5.89
C LYS A 118 -4.24 16.89 5.04
N GLN A 119 -3.03 16.74 5.59
CA GLN A 119 -1.92 16.08 4.90
C GLN A 119 -2.30 14.67 4.45
N VAL A 120 -2.88 13.86 5.33
CA VAL A 120 -3.27 12.49 4.95
C VAL A 120 -4.37 12.48 3.90
N SER A 121 -5.34 13.38 3.98
CA SER A 121 -6.40 13.47 2.97
C SER A 121 -5.84 13.83 1.60
N GLU A 122 -4.86 14.74 1.54
CA GLU A 122 -4.15 15.12 0.31
C GLU A 122 -3.34 13.94 -0.24
N THR A 123 -2.57 13.25 0.62
CA THR A 123 -1.82 12.05 0.24
C THR A 123 -2.71 10.92 -0.28
N LEU A 124 -3.90 10.73 0.30
CA LEU A 124 -4.86 9.72 -0.18
C LEU A 124 -5.65 10.16 -1.40
N GLY A 125 -5.59 11.44 -1.79
CA GLY A 125 -6.40 12.01 -2.86
C GLY A 125 -7.91 12.04 -2.54
N VAL A 126 -8.27 12.25 -1.27
CA VAL A 126 -9.67 12.33 -0.80
C VAL A 126 -9.94 13.67 -0.12
N CYS A 127 -11.19 14.10 -0.06
CA CYS A 127 -11.51 15.32 0.68
C CYS A 127 -11.40 15.09 2.20
N LEU A 128 -11.12 16.18 2.94
CA LEU A 128 -10.94 16.14 4.39
C LEU A 128 -12.15 15.54 5.12
N ARG A 129 -13.37 15.79 4.63
CA ARG A 129 -14.61 15.22 5.18
C ARG A 129 -14.61 13.69 5.10
N THR A 130 -14.25 13.14 3.96
CA THR A 130 -14.14 11.69 3.75
C THR A 130 -13.08 11.09 4.66
N TYR A 131 -11.90 11.72 4.76
CA TYR A 131 -10.84 11.24 5.65
C TYR A 131 -11.28 11.19 7.12
N LYS A 132 -12.01 12.22 7.60
CA LYS A 132 -12.57 12.21 8.97
C LYS A 132 -13.49 11.02 9.23
N SER A 133 -14.27 10.60 8.22
CA SER A 133 -15.09 9.40 8.31
C SER A 133 -14.24 8.12 8.39
N TYR A 134 -13.13 8.06 7.66
CA TYR A 134 -12.22 6.90 7.69
C TYR A 134 -11.55 6.69 9.04
N GLU A 135 -11.25 7.77 9.78
CA GLU A 135 -10.72 7.64 11.15
C GLU A 135 -11.71 6.98 12.14
N GLN A 136 -13.02 6.97 11.82
CA GLN A 136 -14.05 6.33 12.64
C GLN A 136 -14.31 4.88 12.22
N ASN A 137 -14.42 4.64 10.91
CA ASN A 137 -14.58 3.32 10.33
C ASN A 137 -13.70 3.23 9.08
N THR A 138 -12.60 2.51 9.18
CA THR A 138 -11.59 2.43 8.11
C THR A 138 -11.95 1.33 7.12
N PRO A 139 -12.27 1.64 5.85
CA PRO A 139 -12.47 0.61 4.84
C PRO A 139 -11.15 -0.15 4.56
N ARG A 140 -11.24 -1.44 4.25
CA ARG A 140 -10.09 -2.27 3.87
C ARG A 140 -9.23 -1.63 2.77
N THR A 141 -9.84 -1.02 1.76
CA THR A 141 -9.10 -0.32 0.68
C THR A 141 -8.23 0.82 1.21
N VAL A 142 -8.70 1.51 2.24
CA VAL A 142 -7.96 2.61 2.89
C VAL A 142 -6.86 2.05 3.79
N MET A 143 -7.10 0.93 4.47
CA MET A 143 -6.05 0.22 5.21
C MET A 143 -4.89 -0.18 4.29
N LEU A 144 -5.21 -0.82 3.16
CA LEU A 144 -4.25 -1.16 2.10
C LEU A 144 -3.47 0.04 1.60
N ALA A 145 -4.16 1.15 1.35
CA ALA A 145 -3.51 2.38 0.91
C ALA A 145 -2.53 2.93 1.95
N ILE A 146 -2.90 2.89 3.23
CA ILE A 146 -2.09 3.39 4.32
C ILE A 146 -0.89 2.48 4.61
N GLN A 147 -1.01 1.17 4.40
CA GLN A 147 0.12 0.24 4.44
C GLN A 147 1.16 0.60 3.36
N ALA A 148 0.73 0.93 2.14
CA ALA A 148 1.63 1.38 1.07
C ALA A 148 2.33 2.69 1.44
N ILE A 149 1.59 3.67 1.97
CA ILE A 149 2.17 4.94 2.46
C ILE A 149 3.16 4.68 3.59
N THR A 150 2.81 3.79 4.53
CA THR A 150 3.70 3.43 5.64
C THR A 150 5.00 2.83 5.12
N LEU A 151 4.93 1.94 4.14
CA LEU A 151 6.12 1.39 3.48
C LEU A 151 6.96 2.51 2.87
N LEU A 152 6.36 3.43 2.11
CA LEU A 152 7.07 4.58 1.50
C LEU A 152 7.84 5.39 2.54
N VAL A 153 7.16 5.72 3.64
CA VAL A 153 7.69 6.51 4.75
C VAL A 153 8.90 5.85 5.40
N ILE A 154 8.85 4.54 5.61
CA ILE A 154 9.91 3.82 6.33
C ILE A 154 11.01 3.28 5.42
N LEU A 155 10.80 3.27 4.11
CA LEU A 155 11.70 2.65 3.15
C LEU A 155 13.16 3.10 3.29
N PRO A 156 13.47 4.40 3.48
CA PRO A 156 14.87 4.85 3.66
C PRO A 156 15.53 4.27 4.91
N ARG A 157 14.75 4.01 5.98
CA ARG A 157 15.23 3.40 7.23
C ARG A 157 15.35 1.88 7.11
N LEU A 158 14.45 1.23 6.35
CA LEU A 158 14.52 -0.20 6.10
C LEU A 158 15.81 -0.60 5.36
N ALA A 159 16.30 0.27 4.46
CA ALA A 159 17.56 0.08 3.73
C ALA A 159 18.78 -0.10 4.66
N GLN A 160 18.70 0.45 5.88
CA GLN A 160 19.79 0.44 6.87
C GLN A 160 19.62 -0.68 7.92
N CYS A 161 18.49 -1.39 7.91
CA CYS A 161 18.20 -2.45 8.86
C CYS A 161 18.85 -3.78 8.45
N ARG A 162 19.07 -4.66 9.44
CA ARG A 162 19.41 -6.07 9.15
C ARG A 162 18.27 -6.72 8.36
N ARG A 163 18.62 -7.70 7.52
CA ARG A 163 17.70 -8.40 6.62
C ARG A 163 16.50 -8.97 7.38
N GLU A 164 16.74 -9.61 8.52
CA GLU A 164 15.72 -10.26 9.34
C GLU A 164 14.70 -9.23 9.86
N VAL A 165 15.20 -8.09 10.33
CA VAL A 165 14.38 -6.97 10.83
C VAL A 165 13.58 -6.34 9.70
N LEU A 166 14.15 -6.22 8.51
CA LEU A 166 13.45 -5.73 7.32
C LEU A 166 12.24 -6.61 7.01
N PHE A 167 12.42 -7.92 6.91
CA PHE A 167 11.30 -8.83 6.58
C PHE A 167 10.29 -8.94 7.72
N GLN A 168 10.72 -8.85 8.98
CA GLN A 168 9.80 -8.75 10.11
C GLN A 168 8.89 -7.51 9.98
N LYS A 169 9.46 -6.34 9.62
CA LYS A 169 8.70 -5.11 9.41
C LYS A 169 7.80 -5.16 8.18
N LEU A 170 8.26 -5.72 7.06
CA LEU A 170 7.43 -5.89 5.86
C LEU A 170 6.20 -6.76 6.15
N ARG A 171 6.39 -7.89 6.86
CA ARG A 171 5.28 -8.75 7.27
C ARG A 171 4.33 -8.02 8.23
N ALA A 172 4.86 -7.23 9.17
CA ALA A 172 4.03 -6.46 10.09
C ALA A 172 3.18 -5.39 9.38
N ILE A 173 3.71 -4.73 8.35
CA ILE A 173 2.94 -3.78 7.52
C ILE A 173 1.81 -4.52 6.83
N VAL A 174 2.14 -5.64 6.18
CA VAL A 174 1.24 -6.41 5.34
C VAL A 174 0.15 -7.17 6.12
N ALA A 175 0.45 -7.65 7.32
CA ALA A 175 -0.45 -8.47 8.13
C ALA A 175 -1.58 -7.69 8.85
N ALA A 176 -1.67 -6.38 8.65
CA ALA A 176 -2.72 -5.55 9.29
C ALA A 176 -4.14 -5.76 8.71
N ASP A 177 -4.34 -6.76 7.83
CA ASP A 177 -5.62 -7.09 7.17
C ASP A 177 -6.50 -8.09 7.97
N SER A 178 -6.07 -8.56 9.14
CA SER A 178 -6.70 -9.69 9.85
C SER A 178 -7.82 -9.34 10.86
N PHE A 179 -8.52 -8.21 10.72
CA PHE A 179 -9.64 -7.83 11.61
C PHE A 179 -10.92 -7.52 10.86
#